data_AF-G5Q2R0-F1
#
_entry.id   AF-G5Q2R0-F1
#
_cell.length_a   1.000
_cell.length_b   1.000
_cell.length_c   1.000
_cell.angle_alpha   90.00
_cell.angle_beta   90.00
_cell.angle_gamma   90.00
#
_symmetry.space_group_name_H-M   'P 1'
#
loop_
_entity.id
_entity.type
_entity.pdbx_description
1 polymer ?
#
loop_
_entity_poly.entity_id
_entity_poly.type
_entity_poly.pdbx_seq_one_letter_code
_entity_poly.pdbx_strand_id
1 'polypeptide(L)'
;MDDILQNVPNHNIKVIVVTDGERILGLGDQGIGGMGIPIGKLSLYTACGGISPAYTLPVVLDVGTNNQQLLNDPLYMGWRHPRITDDEYYAFVDEFIQAVKQRWPDILLQFEDFAQKNAMPLLTRYRDEICSFNDDIQGTAAVTVGTLIAASRAAGLAAGSQLSEQAALPAVSLASRKSFFSARVPPDVGLLNKSSRRLSVKV
;
A
#
# COMPACT_ATOMS: atom_id res chain seq x y z
N MET A 1 -10.75 -9.97 17.75
CA MET A 1 -10.82 -9.92 16.26
C MET A 1 -11.47 -11.17 15.65
N ASP A 2 -11.14 -12.38 16.13
CA ASP A 2 -11.57 -13.66 15.52
C ASP A 2 -13.07 -13.81 15.30
N ASP A 3 -13.89 -13.42 16.28
CA ASP A 3 -15.35 -13.48 16.17
C ASP A 3 -15.89 -12.63 15.01
N ILE A 4 -15.27 -11.46 14.76
CA ILE A 4 -15.65 -10.58 13.65
C ILE A 4 -15.35 -11.27 12.32
N LEU A 5 -14.15 -11.84 12.19
CA LEU A 5 -13.76 -12.55 10.97
C LEU A 5 -14.61 -13.82 10.78
N GLN A 6 -15.02 -14.49 11.86
CA GLN A 6 -15.93 -15.65 11.82
C GLN A 6 -17.28 -15.36 11.20
N ASN A 7 -17.76 -14.12 11.32
CA ASN A 7 -19.02 -13.68 10.72
C ASN A 7 -18.92 -13.44 9.20
N VAL A 8 -17.73 -13.48 8.59
CA VAL A 8 -17.60 -13.43 7.13
C VAL A 8 -18.11 -14.76 6.53
N PRO A 9 -19.19 -14.73 5.71
CA PRO A 9 -19.85 -15.95 5.22
C PRO A 9 -19.00 -16.73 4.21
N ASN A 10 -18.09 -16.04 3.52
CA ASN A 10 -17.17 -16.64 2.57
C ASN A 10 -16.03 -17.33 3.33
N HIS A 11 -15.97 -18.66 3.24
CA HIS A 11 -14.91 -19.45 3.87
C HIS A 11 -13.53 -19.22 3.23
N ASN A 12 -13.49 -18.89 1.93
CA ASN A 12 -12.26 -18.78 1.17
C ASN A 12 -12.04 -17.36 0.65
N ILE A 13 -11.45 -16.49 1.46
CA ILE A 13 -11.01 -15.16 1.02
C ILE A 13 -9.56 -15.27 0.54
N LYS A 14 -9.26 -14.61 -0.59
CA LYS A 14 -7.93 -14.62 -1.21
C LYS A 14 -7.30 -13.22 -1.31
N VAL A 15 -8.12 -12.16 -1.32
CA VAL A 15 -7.63 -10.78 -1.35
C VAL A 15 -8.37 -9.94 -0.32
N ILE A 16 -7.61 -9.30 0.56
CA ILE A 16 -8.07 -8.24 1.45
C ILE A 16 -7.47 -6.92 0.97
N VAL A 17 -8.30 -5.89 0.87
CA VAL A 17 -7.82 -4.50 0.84
C VAL A 17 -8.25 -3.88 2.15
N VAL A 18 -7.28 -3.32 2.88
CA VAL A 18 -7.49 -2.71 4.19
C VAL A 18 -7.03 -1.26 4.18
N THR A 19 -7.78 -0.40 4.87
CA THR A 19 -7.43 1.01 5.13
C THR A 19 -7.82 1.40 6.56
N ASP A 20 -7.14 2.39 7.16
CA ASP A 20 -7.58 3.07 8.38
C ASP A 20 -8.22 4.44 8.10
N GLY A 21 -8.34 4.81 6.82
CA GLY A 21 -8.96 6.04 6.36
C GLY A 21 -8.21 7.33 6.72
N GLU A 22 -6.97 7.28 7.20
CA GLU A 22 -6.25 8.48 7.66
C GLU A 22 -5.79 9.37 6.49
N ARG A 23 -5.53 8.79 5.32
CA ARG A 23 -4.96 9.51 4.17
C ARG A 23 -5.65 9.14 2.86
N ILE A 24 -6.96 9.30 2.79
CA ILE A 24 -7.71 9.16 1.53
C ILE A 24 -7.18 10.18 0.52
N LEU A 25 -6.81 9.70 -0.67
CA LEU A 25 -6.11 10.51 -1.68
C LEU A 25 -6.88 11.82 -1.99
N GLY A 26 -6.27 12.96 -1.65
CA GLY A 26 -6.82 14.29 -1.87
C GLY A 26 -7.91 14.74 -0.89
N LEU A 27 -8.35 13.86 0.03
CA LEU A 27 -9.41 14.13 1.00
C LEU A 27 -8.94 14.08 2.46
N GLY A 28 -7.78 13.48 2.74
CA GLY A 28 -7.21 13.38 4.09
C GLY A 28 -7.94 12.37 4.96
N ASP A 29 -8.06 12.66 6.25
CA ASP A 29 -8.65 11.75 7.23
C ASP A 29 -10.18 11.72 7.08
N GLN A 30 -10.70 10.56 6.69
CA GLN A 30 -12.13 10.30 6.52
C GLN A 30 -12.68 9.26 7.52
N GLY A 31 -11.85 8.80 8.47
CA GLY A 31 -12.19 7.78 9.45
C GLY A 31 -12.85 6.54 8.82
N ILE A 32 -13.98 6.10 9.39
CA ILE A 32 -14.72 4.95 8.86
C ILE A 32 -15.23 5.14 7.42
N GLY A 33 -15.38 6.40 6.97
CA GLY A 33 -15.79 6.75 5.61
C GLY A 33 -14.81 6.26 4.54
N GLY A 34 -13.57 5.91 4.93
CA GLY A 34 -12.58 5.29 4.07
C GLY A 34 -12.99 3.92 3.52
N MET A 35 -14.02 3.25 4.06
CA MET A 35 -14.51 1.94 3.60
C MET A 35 -14.79 1.88 2.08
N GLY A 36 -15.18 3.01 1.46
CA GLY A 36 -15.40 3.07 0.02
C GLY A 36 -14.17 2.74 -0.82
N ILE A 37 -12.96 3.00 -0.29
CA ILE A 37 -11.70 2.75 -1.00
C ILE A 37 -11.43 1.26 -1.18
N PRO A 38 -11.42 0.41 -0.13
CA PRO A 38 -11.34 -1.03 -0.28
C PRO A 38 -12.39 -1.62 -1.23
N ILE A 39 -13.64 -1.15 -1.15
CA ILE A 39 -14.72 -1.60 -2.04
C ILE A 39 -14.39 -1.28 -3.51
N GLY A 40 -13.96 -0.04 -3.78
CA GLY A 40 -13.57 0.40 -5.12
C GLY A 40 -12.36 -0.37 -5.66
N LYS A 41 -11.31 -0.54 -4.86
CA LYS A 41 -10.11 -1.31 -5.24
C LYS A 41 -10.45 -2.75 -5.57
N LEU A 42 -11.22 -3.44 -4.72
CA LEU A 42 -11.62 -4.83 -4.97
C LEU A 42 -12.54 -5.00 -6.18
N SER A 43 -13.32 -3.96 -6.51
CA SER A 43 -14.08 -3.92 -7.76
C SER A 43 -13.15 -3.90 -8.98
N LEU A 44 -12.01 -3.17 -8.91
CA LEU A 44 -10.97 -3.19 -9.95
C LEU A 44 -10.20 -4.51 -9.99
N TYR A 45 -9.94 -5.15 -8.85
CA TYR A 45 -9.39 -6.51 -8.82
C TYR A 45 -10.27 -7.49 -9.60
N THR A 46 -11.59 -7.33 -9.48
CA THR A 46 -12.54 -8.15 -10.21
C THR A 46 -12.56 -7.79 -11.70
N ALA A 47 -12.79 -6.51 -12.02
CA ALA A 47 -13.00 -6.05 -13.39
C ALA A 47 -11.73 -6.11 -14.25
N CYS A 48 -10.57 -5.78 -13.68
CA CYS A 48 -9.30 -5.70 -14.40
C CYS A 48 -8.41 -6.93 -14.16
N GLY A 49 -8.46 -7.50 -12.94
CA GLY A 49 -7.60 -8.61 -12.52
C GLY A 49 -8.25 -10.00 -12.64
N GLY A 50 -9.56 -10.08 -12.95
CA GLY A 50 -10.28 -11.34 -13.07
C GLY A 50 -10.45 -12.10 -11.74
N ILE A 51 -10.25 -11.44 -10.59
CA ILE A 51 -10.44 -12.06 -9.28
C ILE A 51 -11.94 -12.17 -9.01
N SER A 52 -12.42 -13.37 -8.66
CA SER A 52 -13.84 -13.53 -8.30
C SER A 52 -14.19 -12.66 -7.09
N PRO A 53 -15.32 -11.92 -7.10
CA PRO A 53 -15.76 -11.13 -5.95
C PRO A 53 -16.12 -12.00 -4.75
N ALA A 54 -16.34 -13.31 -4.92
CA ALA A 54 -16.54 -14.24 -3.82
C ALA A 54 -15.26 -14.50 -2.99
N TYR A 55 -14.10 -14.05 -3.48
CA TYR A 55 -12.79 -14.23 -2.85
C TYR A 55 -12.19 -12.92 -2.32
N THR A 56 -12.96 -11.84 -2.30
CA THR A 56 -12.49 -10.52 -1.88
C THR A 56 -13.16 -10.08 -0.58
N LEU A 57 -12.44 -9.34 0.26
CA LEU A 57 -12.98 -8.80 1.51
C LEU A 57 -12.47 -7.37 1.75
N PRO A 58 -13.34 -6.34 1.66
CA PRO A 58 -12.98 -4.97 2.02
C PRO A 58 -12.96 -4.82 3.55
N VAL A 59 -11.92 -4.16 4.08
CA VAL A 59 -11.77 -3.94 5.53
C VAL A 59 -11.45 -2.47 5.81
N VAL A 60 -12.09 -1.91 6.83
CA VAL A 60 -11.71 -0.64 7.44
C VAL A 60 -11.30 -0.87 8.89
N LEU A 61 -10.20 -0.26 9.30
CA LEU A 61 -9.71 -0.25 10.68
C LEU A 61 -10.09 1.09 11.32
N ASP A 62 -11.27 1.14 11.94
CA ASP A 62 -11.74 2.35 12.61
C ASP A 62 -11.09 2.50 13.99
N VAL A 63 -9.99 3.24 14.02
CA VAL A 63 -9.19 3.57 15.21
C VAL A 63 -9.41 5.03 15.66
N GLY A 64 -10.52 5.62 15.24
CA GLY A 64 -10.84 7.04 15.42
C GLY A 64 -10.48 7.89 14.21
N THR A 65 -10.75 9.19 14.33
CA THR A 65 -10.43 10.18 13.30
C THR A 65 -9.99 11.49 13.94
N ASN A 66 -8.99 12.13 13.36
CA ASN A 66 -8.55 13.48 13.76
C ASN A 66 -9.28 14.57 12.97
N ASN A 67 -10.25 14.20 12.11
CA ASN A 67 -11.06 15.14 11.37
C ASN A 67 -12.18 15.70 12.27
N GLN A 68 -12.00 16.94 12.73
CA GLN A 68 -12.96 17.59 13.63
C GLN A 68 -14.34 17.79 12.99
N GLN A 69 -14.44 17.90 11.66
CA GLN A 69 -15.74 18.00 10.99
C GLN A 69 -16.53 16.70 11.17
N LEU A 70 -15.89 15.54 11.03
CA LEU A 70 -16.51 14.23 11.25
C LEU A 70 -16.84 14.01 12.72
N LEU A 71 -15.95 14.39 13.65
CA LEU A 71 -16.21 14.29 15.08
C LEU A 71 -17.43 15.14 15.52
N ASN A 72 -17.64 16.27 14.86
CA ASN A 72 -18.77 17.16 15.13
C ASN A 72 -20.04 16.79 14.34
N ASP A 73 -19.95 15.85 13.39
CA ASP A 73 -21.08 15.48 12.56
C ASP A 73 -22.03 14.50 13.32
N PRO A 74 -23.29 14.90 13.57
CA PRO A 74 -24.27 14.02 14.21
C PRO A 74 -24.59 12.76 13.38
N LEU A 75 -24.29 12.76 12.07
CA LEU A 75 -24.48 11.63 11.17
C LEU A 75 -23.23 10.75 11.03
N TYR A 76 -22.09 11.12 11.62
CA TYR A 76 -20.88 10.28 11.55
C TYR A 76 -21.12 8.92 12.21
N MET A 77 -20.88 7.86 11.46
CA MET A 77 -21.14 6.48 11.88
C MET A 77 -19.93 5.81 12.55
N GLY A 78 -18.75 6.44 12.47
CA GLY A 78 -17.52 5.86 13.01
C GLY A 78 -17.36 6.13 14.50
N TRP A 79 -16.28 5.61 15.05
CA TRP A 79 -15.94 5.78 16.44
C TRP A 79 -15.56 7.24 16.70
N ARG A 80 -16.40 7.93 17.50
CA ARG A 80 -16.29 9.37 17.78
C ARG A 80 -15.19 9.69 18.80
N HIS A 81 -13.94 9.51 18.42
CA HIS A 81 -12.79 9.94 19.20
C HIS A 81 -11.59 10.25 18.28
N PRO A 82 -10.62 11.07 18.75
CA PRO A 82 -9.35 11.28 18.06
C PRO A 82 -8.59 9.96 17.92
N ARG A 83 -7.78 9.80 16.86
CA ARG A 83 -7.05 8.55 16.63
C ARG A 83 -6.27 8.10 17.86
N ILE A 84 -6.30 6.80 18.15
CA ILE A 84 -5.58 6.20 19.29
C ILE A 84 -4.07 6.44 19.22
N THR A 85 -3.38 6.17 20.33
CA THR A 85 -1.92 6.32 20.41
C THR A 85 -1.20 5.32 19.53
N ASP A 86 0.06 5.60 19.19
CA ASP A 86 0.84 4.73 18.30
C ASP A 86 0.99 3.31 18.87
N ASP A 87 1.21 3.14 20.18
CA ASP A 87 1.35 1.82 20.80
C ASP A 87 0.05 0.99 20.73
N GLU A 88 -1.09 1.62 21.03
CA GLU A 88 -2.41 0.99 20.90
C GLU A 88 -2.72 0.65 19.44
N TYR A 89 -2.35 1.54 18.52
CA TYR A 89 -2.52 1.34 17.09
C TYR A 89 -1.74 0.12 16.58
N TYR A 90 -0.45 0.04 16.88
CA TYR A 90 0.38 -1.09 16.43
C TYR A 90 -0.06 -2.40 17.08
N ALA A 91 -0.47 -2.39 18.34
CA ALA A 91 -1.04 -3.58 19.00
C ALA A 91 -2.35 -4.04 18.32
N PHE A 92 -3.24 -3.10 18.00
CA PHE A 92 -4.49 -3.40 17.32
C PHE A 92 -4.28 -3.96 15.90
N VAL A 93 -3.37 -3.36 15.13
CA VAL A 93 -3.04 -3.86 13.79
C VAL A 93 -2.37 -5.23 13.86
N ASP A 94 -1.55 -5.50 14.86
CA ASP A 94 -0.94 -6.83 15.07
C ASP A 94 -2.03 -7.89 15.35
N GLU A 95 -3.00 -7.60 16.23
CA GLU A 95 -4.16 -8.47 16.48
C GLU A 95 -4.92 -8.76 15.18
N PHE A 96 -5.16 -7.73 14.36
CA PHE A 96 -5.80 -7.88 13.05
C PHE A 96 -5.02 -8.82 12.13
N ILE A 97 -3.71 -8.59 11.99
CA ILE A 97 -2.86 -9.40 11.10
C ILE A 97 -2.80 -10.85 11.57
N GLN A 98 -2.65 -11.12 12.87
CA GLN A 98 -2.62 -12.49 13.38
C GLN A 98 -3.95 -13.21 13.15
N ALA A 99 -5.09 -12.55 13.41
CA ALA A 99 -6.41 -13.12 13.19
C ALA A 99 -6.65 -13.44 11.70
N VAL A 100 -6.23 -12.54 10.80
CA VAL A 100 -6.30 -12.75 9.34
C VAL A 100 -5.44 -13.94 8.92
N LYS A 101 -4.19 -14.03 9.38
CA LYS A 101 -3.28 -15.16 9.08
C LYS A 101 -3.82 -16.48 9.59
N GLN A 102 -4.40 -16.49 10.79
CA GLN A 102 -4.96 -17.69 11.38
C GLN A 102 -6.14 -18.23 10.57
N ARG A 103 -6.99 -17.34 10.07
CA ARG A 103 -8.17 -17.72 9.28
C ARG A 103 -7.86 -18.02 7.82
N TRP A 104 -7.00 -17.22 7.20
CA TRP A 104 -6.65 -17.29 5.79
C TRP A 104 -5.12 -17.15 5.62
N PRO A 105 -4.35 -18.24 5.77
CA PRO A 105 -2.88 -18.18 5.79
C PRO A 105 -2.26 -17.75 4.46
N ASP A 106 -2.91 -18.07 3.33
CA ASP A 106 -2.43 -17.78 1.97
C ASP A 106 -3.03 -16.48 1.39
N ILE A 107 -3.56 -15.60 2.24
CA ILE A 107 -4.22 -14.35 1.84
C ILE A 107 -3.23 -13.35 1.24
N LEU A 108 -3.65 -12.67 0.17
CA LEU A 108 -3.03 -11.42 -0.27
C LEU A 108 -3.65 -10.24 0.49
N LEU A 109 -2.85 -9.53 1.28
CA LEU A 109 -3.28 -8.36 2.04
C LEU A 109 -2.67 -7.07 1.47
N GLN A 110 -3.51 -6.21 0.91
CA GLN A 110 -3.12 -4.89 0.42
C GLN A 110 -3.45 -3.81 1.44
N PHE A 111 -2.45 -3.05 1.86
CA PHE A 111 -2.63 -1.80 2.60
C PHE A 111 -2.89 -0.64 1.65
N GLU A 112 -3.89 0.19 1.96
CA GLU A 112 -4.32 1.32 1.13
C GLU A 112 -4.60 2.58 1.96
N ASP A 113 -4.17 3.75 1.50
CA ASP A 113 -4.54 5.06 2.05
C ASP A 113 -4.19 5.28 3.54
N PHE A 114 -3.14 4.60 4.01
CA PHE A 114 -2.56 4.84 5.34
C PHE A 114 -1.74 6.13 5.37
N ALA A 115 -1.71 6.83 6.51
CA ALA A 115 -0.81 7.95 6.70
C ALA A 115 0.66 7.53 6.52
N GLN A 116 1.50 8.43 6.00
CA GLN A 116 2.91 8.12 5.72
C GLN A 116 3.67 7.63 6.95
N LYS A 117 3.32 8.13 8.13
CA LYS A 117 3.91 7.70 9.42
C LYS A 117 3.65 6.21 9.71
N ASN A 118 2.58 5.63 9.18
CA ASN A 118 2.17 4.25 9.44
C ASN A 118 2.44 3.34 8.23
N ALA A 119 2.25 3.82 7.01
CA ALA A 119 2.30 3.01 5.78
C ALA A 119 3.63 2.27 5.61
N MET A 120 4.78 2.96 5.78
CA MET A 120 6.10 2.33 5.62
C MET A 120 6.49 1.42 6.79
N PRO A 121 6.27 1.79 8.07
CA PRO A 121 6.48 0.88 9.20
C PRO A 121 5.64 -0.40 9.11
N LEU A 122 4.35 -0.30 8.78
CA LEU A 122 3.47 -1.47 8.62
C LEU A 122 3.95 -2.38 7.50
N LEU A 123 4.27 -1.82 6.32
CA LEU A 123 4.83 -2.58 5.21
C LEU A 123 6.12 -3.29 5.60
N THR A 124 7.03 -2.59 6.29
CA THR A 124 8.32 -3.16 6.68
C THR A 124 8.17 -4.27 7.71
N ARG A 125 7.21 -4.13 8.63
CA ARG A 125 6.94 -5.11 9.68
C ARG A 125 6.35 -6.41 9.12
N TYR A 126 5.37 -6.31 8.22
CA TYR A 126 4.56 -7.47 7.84
C TYR A 126 4.91 -8.12 6.49
N ARG A 127 5.74 -7.48 5.65
CA ARG A 127 6.11 -7.98 4.30
C ARG A 127 6.67 -9.40 4.25
N ASP A 128 7.35 -9.83 5.31
CA ASP A 128 7.99 -11.14 5.40
C ASP A 128 7.20 -12.12 6.29
N GLU A 129 6.04 -11.69 6.81
CA GLU A 129 5.19 -12.44 7.73
C GLU A 129 3.85 -12.87 7.10
N ILE A 130 3.31 -12.05 6.18
CA ILE A 130 2.08 -12.30 5.43
C ILE A 130 2.27 -11.77 4.00
N CYS A 131 1.69 -12.45 3.01
CA CYS A 131 1.74 -12.00 1.63
C CYS A 131 1.03 -10.63 1.51
N SER A 132 1.81 -9.57 1.56
CA SER A 132 1.29 -8.21 1.66
C SER A 132 2.12 -7.20 0.90
N PHE A 133 1.45 -6.12 0.51
CA PHE A 133 2.07 -4.97 -0.13
C PHE A 133 1.25 -3.71 0.17
N ASN A 134 1.82 -2.55 -0.12
CA ASN A 134 1.11 -1.28 -0.06
C ASN A 134 1.08 -0.66 -1.47
N ASP A 135 -0.11 -0.40 -2.01
CA ASP A 135 -0.28 0.06 -3.40
C ASP A 135 0.21 1.50 -3.59
N ASP A 136 -0.04 2.39 -2.63
CA ASP A 136 0.45 3.77 -2.64
C ASP A 136 1.99 3.84 -2.78
N ILE A 137 2.68 2.91 -2.13
CA ILE A 137 4.14 2.83 -2.10
C ILE A 137 4.67 2.02 -3.30
N GLN A 138 4.23 0.77 -3.44
CA GLN A 138 4.81 -0.19 -4.38
C GLN A 138 4.09 -0.19 -5.73
N GLY A 139 2.77 -0.04 -5.75
CA GLY A 139 1.96 0.04 -6.97
C GLY A 139 2.29 1.30 -7.77
N THR A 140 2.30 2.47 -7.11
CA THR A 140 2.72 3.74 -7.71
C THR A 140 4.15 3.66 -8.26
N ALA A 141 5.07 3.04 -7.52
CA ALA A 141 6.44 2.81 -7.99
C ALA A 141 6.48 1.94 -9.26
N ALA A 142 5.75 0.83 -9.28
CA ALA A 142 5.72 -0.11 -10.39
C ALA A 142 5.17 0.54 -11.67
N VAL A 143 4.02 1.24 -11.60
CA VAL A 143 3.43 1.90 -12.77
C VAL A 143 4.32 3.03 -13.28
N THR A 144 4.99 3.76 -12.38
CA THR A 144 5.92 4.85 -12.75
C THR A 144 7.11 4.27 -13.52
N VAL A 145 7.77 3.24 -12.98
CA VAL A 145 8.92 2.60 -13.63
C VAL A 145 8.51 1.97 -14.96
N GLY A 146 7.36 1.28 -15.02
CA GLY A 146 6.84 0.70 -16.27
C GLY A 146 6.62 1.75 -17.36
N THR A 147 6.06 2.90 -16.98
CA THR A 147 5.85 4.04 -17.89
C THR A 147 7.17 4.59 -18.43
N LEU A 148 8.16 4.75 -17.55
CA LEU A 148 9.47 5.29 -17.96
C LEU A 148 10.24 4.32 -18.86
N ILE A 149 10.17 3.02 -18.60
CA ILE A 149 10.73 2.01 -19.51
C ILE A 149 10.07 2.09 -20.89
N ALA A 150 8.73 2.20 -20.94
CA ALA A 150 8.01 2.34 -22.20
C ALA A 150 8.39 3.63 -22.95
N ALA A 151 8.49 4.75 -22.23
CA ALA A 151 8.90 6.04 -22.79
C ALA A 151 10.34 6.01 -23.34
N SER A 152 11.29 5.42 -22.62
CA SER A 152 12.67 5.27 -23.09
C SER A 152 12.76 4.44 -24.36
N ARG A 153 11.99 3.34 -24.46
CA ARG A 153 11.90 2.53 -25.68
C ARG A 153 11.34 3.31 -26.86
N ALA A 154 10.25 4.07 -26.63
CA ALA A 154 9.63 4.90 -27.67
C ALA A 154 10.57 6.01 -28.16
N ALA A 155 11.42 6.55 -27.28
CA ALA A 155 12.40 7.57 -27.63
C ALA A 155 13.66 7.02 -28.34
N GLY A 156 13.78 5.70 -28.54
CA GLY A 156 14.96 5.07 -29.14
C GLY A 156 16.21 5.12 -28.24
N LEU A 157 16.02 5.35 -26.94
CA LEU A 157 17.11 5.46 -25.98
C LEU A 157 17.37 4.09 -25.33
N ALA A 158 18.65 3.73 -25.21
CA ALA A 158 19.02 2.54 -24.44
C ALA A 158 18.52 2.71 -23.00
N ALA A 159 17.87 1.68 -22.44
CA ALA A 159 17.14 1.70 -21.16
C ALA A 159 17.96 2.17 -19.94
N GLY A 160 19.27 2.41 -20.07
CA GLY A 160 20.16 2.89 -19.00
C GLY A 160 20.47 4.39 -19.00
N SER A 161 20.23 5.16 -20.08
CA SER A 161 20.78 6.52 -20.20
C SER A 161 19.93 7.63 -19.55
N GLN A 162 18.62 7.43 -19.36
CA GLN A 162 17.73 8.44 -18.76
C GLN A 162 17.32 8.17 -17.31
N LEU A 163 17.59 6.97 -16.78
CA LEU A 163 17.18 6.60 -15.42
C LEU A 163 17.95 7.34 -14.32
N SER A 164 18.98 8.14 -14.64
CA SER A 164 19.73 8.95 -13.67
C SER A 164 19.19 10.37 -13.51
N GLU A 165 18.51 10.92 -14.51
CA GLU A 165 18.12 12.34 -14.53
C GLU A 165 16.70 12.56 -13.99
N GLN A 166 15.80 11.60 -14.15
CA GLN A 166 14.39 11.71 -13.71
C GLN A 166 14.14 11.42 -12.22
N ALA A 167 15.14 10.95 -11.47
CA ALA A 167 15.07 10.83 -10.01
C ALA A 167 14.93 12.21 -9.30
N ALA A 168 15.11 13.31 -10.04
CA ALA A 168 14.97 14.69 -9.58
C ALA A 168 13.54 15.26 -9.63
N LEU A 169 12.54 14.54 -10.17
CA LEU A 169 11.15 15.01 -10.17
C LEU A 169 10.52 14.86 -8.77
N PRO A 170 9.93 15.93 -8.20
CA PRO A 170 9.40 15.94 -6.83
C PRO A 170 8.20 15.01 -6.59
N ALA A 171 7.61 14.44 -7.65
CA ALA A 171 6.46 13.54 -7.57
C ALA A 171 6.82 12.05 -7.33
N VAL A 172 8.09 11.69 -7.36
CA VAL A 172 8.54 10.30 -7.20
C VAL A 172 8.79 10.02 -5.71
N SER A 173 7.87 9.29 -5.07
CA SER A 173 8.03 8.89 -3.66
C SER A 173 9.36 8.13 -3.45
N LEU A 174 9.90 8.16 -2.22
CA LEU A 174 11.16 7.50 -1.87
C LEU A 174 11.17 6.00 -2.22
N ALA A 175 10.00 5.36 -2.26
CA ALA A 175 9.84 3.96 -2.64
C ALA A 175 10.01 3.74 -4.15
N SER A 176 9.47 4.64 -4.96
CA SER A 176 9.71 4.67 -6.40
C SER A 176 11.19 4.85 -6.72
N ARG A 177 11.95 5.62 -5.92
CA ARG A 177 13.42 5.73 -6.04
C ARG A 177 14.14 4.40 -5.73
N LYS A 178 13.76 3.66 -4.69
CA LYS A 178 14.38 2.36 -4.37
C LYS A 178 14.10 1.29 -5.44
N SER A 179 12.86 1.21 -5.92
CA SER A 179 12.49 0.33 -7.04
C SER A 179 13.23 0.71 -8.33
N PHE A 180 13.45 2.01 -8.56
CA PHE A 180 14.27 2.55 -9.64
C PHE A 180 15.72 2.03 -9.64
N PHE A 181 16.36 1.97 -8.47
CA PHE A 181 17.72 1.46 -8.34
C PHE A 181 17.79 -0.06 -8.50
N SER A 182 16.76 -0.79 -8.08
CA SER A 182 16.70 -2.26 -8.23
C SER A 182 16.42 -2.70 -9.68
N ALA A 183 15.67 -1.92 -10.46
CA ALA A 183 15.35 -2.22 -11.85
C ALA A 183 16.56 -2.09 -12.81
N ARG A 184 17.73 -1.65 -12.32
CA ARG A 184 18.91 -1.42 -13.17
C ARG A 184 19.70 -2.67 -13.58
N VAL A 185 19.43 -3.88 -13.07
CA VAL A 185 20.23 -5.05 -13.47
C VAL A 185 19.43 -6.36 -13.39
N PRO A 186 19.02 -6.96 -14.53
CA PRO A 186 18.92 -8.41 -14.64
C PRO A 186 20.35 -8.99 -14.57
N PRO A 187 20.59 -10.10 -13.83
CA PRO A 187 21.92 -10.72 -13.72
C PRO A 187 22.52 -11.17 -15.07
N ASP A 188 21.72 -11.20 -16.14
CA ASP A 188 22.06 -11.89 -17.38
C ASP A 188 22.65 -10.97 -18.46
N VAL A 189 22.79 -9.67 -18.18
CA VAL A 189 23.45 -8.73 -19.10
C VAL A 189 24.82 -8.39 -18.54
N GLY A 190 25.79 -9.25 -18.87
CA GLY A 190 27.19 -9.09 -18.49
C GLY A 190 27.84 -7.87 -19.12
N LEU A 191 27.62 -6.68 -18.56
CA LEU A 191 28.43 -5.49 -18.84
C LEU A 191 28.54 -4.60 -17.58
N LEU A 192 29.78 -4.56 -17.06
CA LEU A 192 30.42 -3.44 -16.36
C LEU A 192 30.19 -3.28 -14.84
N ASN A 193 31.01 -4.07 -14.13
CA ASN A 193 31.95 -3.68 -13.07
C ASN A 193 32.15 -2.16 -12.77
N LYS A 194 32.14 -1.85 -11.47
CA LYS A 194 32.89 -0.81 -10.72
C LYS A 194 32.49 0.69 -10.72
N SER A 195 31.55 1.20 -11.51
CA SER A 195 31.21 2.64 -11.46
C SER A 195 30.10 3.05 -10.47
N SER A 196 29.31 2.09 -9.96
CA SER A 196 28.06 2.38 -9.24
C SER A 196 28.18 2.68 -7.74
N ARG A 197 29.39 2.74 -7.17
CA ARG A 197 29.62 3.01 -5.72
C ARG A 197 29.89 4.48 -5.37
N ARG A 198 29.75 5.44 -6.30
CA ARG A 198 30.18 6.84 -6.07
C ARG A 198 29.09 7.87 -5.81
N LEU A 199 27.87 7.46 -5.45
CA LEU A 199 26.88 8.36 -4.85
C LEU A 199 26.33 7.75 -3.57
N SER A 200 27.15 7.73 -2.55
CA SER A 200 26.72 7.68 -1.15
C SER A 200 27.54 8.73 -0.42
N VAL A 201 26.87 9.53 0.42
CA VAL A 201 27.38 10.65 1.21
C VAL A 201 27.45 12.01 0.50
N LYS A 202 26.31 12.72 0.52
CA LYS A 202 26.13 14.11 1.00
C LYS A 202 24.73 14.58 0.60
N VAL A 203 23.74 14.39 1.47
CA VAL A 203 22.94 15.42 2.18
C VAL A 203 22.35 14.70 3.39
#